data_AF-A0A1G1TCG3-F1
#
_entry.id   AF-A0A1G1TCG3-F1
#
_cell.length_a   1.000
_cell.length_b   1.000
_cell.length_c   1.000
_cell.angle_alpha   90.00
_cell.angle_beta   90.00
_cell.angle_gamma   90.00
#
_symmetry.space_group_name_H-M   'P 1'
#
loop_
_entity.id
_entity.type
_entity.pdbx_description
1 polymer ?
#
loop_
_entity_poly.entity_id
_entity_poly.type
_entity_poly.pdbx_seq_one_letter_code
_entity_poly.pdbx_strand_id
1 'polypeptide(L)'
;MADIMKTSLLQRIEGFYEQTNTEKQATLGELLQTINLAPKEFIESFHSEKFDYLNNLPIIYEALSNDLNNWADFFLAELKRLIATAKAGDSPKRVLTHLDELSFIDAEIFKHRDAFVAILSAELDNPHRTFRYYAISLLPDFIRQDDTSATNKLRGRLQDPDWRIRYWAFKALQDLDKLSSTDRLSVPDMLRSKLVNTINFQ
;
A
#
# COMPACT_ATOMS: atom_id res chain seq x y z
N MET A 1 6.12 -25.75 -14.84
CA MET A 1 5.09 -24.80 -15.32
C MET A 1 5.26 -23.42 -14.70
N ALA A 2 5.45 -23.31 -13.37
CA ALA A 2 5.72 -22.03 -12.70
C ALA A 2 6.89 -21.22 -13.28
N ASP A 3 8.04 -21.85 -13.56
CA ASP A 3 9.20 -21.15 -14.17
C ASP A 3 8.91 -20.63 -15.59
N ILE A 4 8.07 -21.33 -16.37
CA ILE A 4 7.71 -20.92 -17.74
C ILE A 4 6.76 -19.72 -17.71
N MET A 5 5.74 -19.77 -16.84
CA MET A 5 4.83 -18.65 -16.61
C MET A 5 5.64 -17.42 -16.19
N LYS A 6 6.52 -17.58 -15.20
CA LYS A 6 7.37 -16.49 -14.70
C LYS A 6 8.22 -15.84 -15.79
N THR A 7 8.94 -16.64 -16.58
CA THR A 7 9.75 -16.09 -17.68
C THR A 7 8.89 -15.34 -18.69
N SER A 8 7.71 -15.85 -19.01
CA SER A 8 6.77 -15.16 -19.90
C SER A 8 6.28 -13.84 -19.32
N LEU A 9 5.97 -13.76 -18.02
CA LEU A 9 5.55 -12.52 -17.36
C LEU A 9 6.67 -11.48 -17.36
N LEU A 10 7.91 -11.88 -17.03
CA LEU A 10 9.06 -10.96 -16.99
C LEU A 10 9.41 -10.40 -18.37
N GLN A 11 9.31 -11.21 -19.44
CA GLN A 11 9.52 -10.73 -20.81
C GLN A 11 8.48 -9.70 -21.23
N ARG A 12 7.23 -9.84 -20.77
CA ARG A 12 6.14 -8.92 -21.14
C ARG A 12 6.27 -7.53 -20.50
N ILE A 13 6.93 -7.43 -19.36
CA ILE A 13 7.11 -6.17 -18.62
C ILE A 13 8.49 -5.53 -18.87
N GLU A 14 9.31 -6.14 -19.72
CA GLU A 14 10.58 -5.56 -20.16
C GLU A 14 10.33 -4.24 -20.91
N GLY A 15 11.04 -3.17 -20.52
CA GLY A 15 10.85 -1.84 -21.09
C GLY A 15 9.51 -1.17 -20.74
N PHE A 16 8.73 -1.70 -19.79
CA PHE A 16 7.40 -1.17 -19.45
C PHE A 16 7.39 0.34 -19.20
N TYR A 17 8.39 0.88 -18.49
CA TYR A 17 8.45 2.30 -18.16
C TYR A 17 8.77 3.21 -19.36
N GLU A 18 9.30 2.65 -20.45
CA GLU A 18 9.66 3.36 -21.69
C GLU A 18 8.48 3.43 -22.67
N GLN A 19 7.44 2.63 -22.44
CA GLN A 19 6.22 2.57 -23.24
C GLN A 19 5.33 3.82 -23.08
N THR A 20 4.56 4.12 -24.12
CA THR A 20 3.45 5.07 -24.07
C THR A 20 2.33 4.58 -23.15
N ASN A 21 1.42 5.47 -22.75
CA ASN A 21 0.29 5.08 -21.89
C ASN A 21 -0.60 4.01 -22.54
N THR A 22 -0.84 4.09 -23.84
CA THR A 22 -1.64 3.08 -24.56
C THR A 22 -0.95 1.72 -24.55
N GLU A 23 0.36 1.69 -24.80
CA GLU A 23 1.16 0.46 -24.75
C GLU A 23 1.20 -0.12 -23.33
N LYS A 24 1.33 0.71 -22.30
CA LYS A 24 1.26 0.26 -20.90
C LYS A 24 -0.06 -0.42 -20.59
N GLN A 25 -1.19 0.18 -20.99
CA GLN A 25 -2.51 -0.42 -20.78
C GLN A 25 -2.67 -1.75 -21.52
N ALA A 26 -2.14 -1.87 -22.74
CA ALA A 26 -2.09 -3.14 -23.46
C ALA A 26 -1.25 -4.18 -22.70
N THR A 27 -0.05 -3.81 -22.24
CA THR A 27 0.84 -4.69 -21.46
C THR A 27 0.18 -5.17 -20.17
N LEU A 28 -0.47 -4.28 -19.41
CA LEU A 28 -1.21 -4.64 -18.18
C LEU A 28 -2.35 -5.62 -18.48
N GLY A 29 -3.10 -5.39 -19.57
CA GLY A 29 -4.16 -6.28 -20.01
C GLY A 29 -3.66 -7.67 -20.39
N GLU A 30 -2.56 -7.76 -21.14
CA GLU A 30 -1.93 -9.03 -21.50
C GLU A 30 -1.35 -9.77 -20.29
N LEU A 31 -0.77 -9.03 -19.34
CA LEU A 31 -0.24 -9.57 -18.10
C LEU A 31 -1.37 -10.21 -17.28
N LEU A 32 -2.45 -9.46 -17.06
CA LEU A 32 -3.63 -9.94 -16.35
C LEU A 32 -4.26 -11.16 -17.03
N GLN A 33 -4.42 -11.13 -18.36
CA GLN A 33 -4.92 -12.29 -19.11
C GLN A 33 -4.06 -13.53 -18.89
N THR A 34 -2.73 -13.36 -18.95
CA THR A 34 -1.78 -14.46 -18.73
C THR A 34 -1.88 -15.03 -17.32
N ILE A 35 -1.98 -14.18 -16.31
CA ILE A 35 -2.11 -14.60 -14.91
C ILE A 35 -3.46 -15.33 -14.69
N ASN A 36 -4.54 -14.83 -15.27
CA ASN A 36 -5.88 -15.41 -15.16
C ASN A 36 -6.00 -16.82 -15.78
N LEU A 37 -5.06 -17.25 -16.62
CA LEU A 37 -5.03 -18.63 -17.15
C LEU A 37 -4.68 -19.67 -16.08
N ALA A 38 -3.94 -19.30 -15.04
CA ALA A 38 -3.47 -20.20 -13.98
C ALA A 38 -3.20 -19.41 -12.68
N PRO A 39 -4.26 -18.88 -12.02
CA PRO A 39 -4.12 -17.97 -10.90
C PRO A 39 -3.51 -18.62 -9.65
N LYS A 40 -3.76 -19.92 -9.43
CA LYS A 40 -3.21 -20.65 -8.28
C LYS A 40 -1.70 -20.80 -8.41
N GLU A 41 -1.26 -21.25 -9.59
CA GLU A 41 0.15 -21.40 -9.94
C GLU A 41 0.89 -20.07 -9.87
N PHE A 42 0.24 -18.99 -10.31
CA PHE A 42 0.77 -17.64 -10.13
C PHE A 42 0.98 -17.33 -8.65
N ILE A 43 -0.05 -17.43 -7.80
CA ILE A 43 0.04 -17.12 -6.36
C ILE A 43 1.13 -17.94 -5.66
N GLU A 44 1.21 -19.25 -5.94
CA GLU A 44 2.23 -20.13 -5.38
C GLU A 44 3.65 -19.71 -5.79
N SER A 45 3.83 -19.24 -7.03
CA SER A 45 5.13 -18.78 -7.55
C SER A 45 5.48 -17.35 -7.16
N PHE A 46 4.46 -16.51 -6.89
CA PHE A 46 4.60 -15.08 -6.70
C PHE A 46 5.49 -14.73 -5.50
N HIS A 47 5.42 -15.53 -4.43
CA HIS A 47 6.24 -15.35 -3.22
C HIS A 47 7.61 -16.01 -3.27
N SER A 48 7.97 -16.69 -4.36
CA SER A 48 9.29 -17.30 -4.50
C SER A 48 10.40 -16.25 -4.65
N GLU A 49 11.61 -16.55 -4.17
CA GLU A 49 12.79 -15.64 -4.10
C GLU A 49 13.24 -15.01 -5.44
N LYS A 50 12.57 -15.32 -6.56
CA LYS A 50 13.00 -14.99 -7.92
C LYS A 50 12.19 -13.89 -8.60
N PHE A 51 11.10 -13.38 -8.02
CA PHE A 51 10.51 -12.12 -8.51
C PHE A 51 11.37 -10.97 -7.97
N ASP A 52 12.01 -10.21 -8.86
CA ASP A 52 12.66 -8.97 -8.44
C ASP A 52 11.57 -7.99 -7.98
N TYR A 53 11.32 -8.02 -6.67
CA TYR A 53 10.26 -7.28 -5.99
C TYR A 53 10.40 -5.76 -6.15
N LEU A 54 11.57 -5.25 -6.57
CA LEU A 54 11.80 -3.81 -6.63
C LEU A 54 11.34 -3.17 -7.94
N ASN A 55 11.39 -3.90 -9.06
CA ASN A 55 11.08 -3.33 -10.38
C ASN A 55 9.77 -3.84 -10.99
N ASN A 56 9.34 -5.05 -10.62
CA ASN A 56 8.22 -5.71 -11.29
C ASN A 56 6.94 -5.70 -10.46
N LEU A 57 7.06 -5.55 -9.13
CA LEU A 57 5.93 -5.58 -8.21
C LEU A 57 4.87 -4.51 -8.51
N PRO A 58 5.24 -3.24 -8.78
CA PRO A 58 4.25 -2.21 -9.10
C PRO A 58 3.41 -2.58 -10.33
N ILE A 59 4.06 -3.06 -11.40
CA ILE A 59 3.44 -3.43 -12.67
C ILE A 59 2.45 -4.58 -12.48
N ILE A 60 2.83 -5.58 -11.67
CA ILE A 60 1.97 -6.72 -11.36
C ILE A 60 0.75 -6.25 -10.56
N TYR A 61 0.95 -5.44 -9.52
CA TYR A 61 -0.16 -4.98 -8.67
C TYR A 61 -1.13 -4.09 -9.46
N GLU A 62 -0.61 -3.21 -10.33
CA GLU A 62 -1.42 -2.40 -11.24
C GLU A 62 -2.21 -3.29 -12.23
N ALA A 63 -1.62 -4.35 -12.76
CA ALA A 63 -2.36 -5.26 -13.64
C ALA A 63 -3.46 -6.02 -12.91
N LEU A 64 -3.18 -6.51 -11.70
CA LEU A 64 -4.16 -7.23 -10.88
C LEU A 64 -5.28 -6.32 -10.37
N SER A 65 -5.02 -5.03 -10.15
CA SER A 65 -6.04 -4.07 -9.71
C SER A 65 -7.06 -3.74 -10.80
N ASN A 66 -6.77 -4.06 -12.07
CA ASN A 66 -7.74 -3.96 -13.17
C ASN A 66 -8.83 -5.05 -13.12
N ASP A 67 -8.74 -6.04 -12.22
CA ASP A 67 -9.74 -7.11 -12.05
C ASP A 67 -9.93 -7.50 -10.58
N LEU A 68 -10.40 -6.54 -9.78
CA LEU A 68 -10.64 -6.71 -8.35
C LEU A 68 -11.70 -7.77 -8.02
N ASN A 69 -12.58 -8.12 -8.96
CA ASN A 69 -13.53 -9.22 -8.76
C ASN A 69 -12.81 -10.55 -8.52
N ASN A 70 -11.75 -10.83 -9.29
CA ASN A 70 -10.96 -12.04 -9.18
C ASN A 70 -9.81 -11.92 -8.18
N TRP A 71 -9.23 -10.72 -8.01
CA TRP A 71 -7.98 -10.53 -7.27
C TRP A 71 -8.13 -9.85 -5.91
N ALA A 72 -9.34 -9.46 -5.47
CA ALA A 72 -9.48 -8.81 -4.17
C ALA A 72 -9.04 -9.68 -2.99
N ASP A 73 -9.30 -10.99 -3.04
CA ASP A 73 -8.85 -11.92 -1.98
C ASP A 73 -7.32 -12.00 -1.89
N PHE A 74 -6.65 -11.92 -3.05
CA PHE A 74 -5.19 -11.85 -3.11
C PHE A 74 -4.67 -10.59 -2.43
N PHE A 75 -5.21 -9.41 -2.74
CA PHE A 75 -4.77 -8.16 -2.11
C PHE A 75 -4.98 -8.15 -0.59
N LEU A 76 -6.10 -8.69 -0.10
CA LEU A 76 -6.31 -8.85 1.35
C LEU A 76 -5.31 -9.83 1.98
N ALA A 77 -4.97 -10.91 1.29
CA ALA A 77 -3.92 -11.82 1.74
C ALA A 77 -2.56 -11.12 1.75
N GLU A 78 -2.24 -10.31 0.73
CA GLU A 78 -0.99 -9.57 0.63
C GLU A 78 -0.82 -8.53 1.74
N LEU A 79 -1.85 -7.73 2.03
CA LEU A 79 -1.82 -6.79 3.16
C LEU A 79 -1.46 -7.52 4.47
N LYS A 80 -2.15 -8.64 4.75
CA LYS A 80 -1.90 -9.45 5.95
C LYS A 80 -0.49 -10.04 5.96
N ARG A 81 -0.04 -10.58 4.83
CA ARG A 81 1.27 -11.21 4.67
C ARG A 81 2.40 -10.19 4.86
N LEU A 82 2.30 -9.02 4.25
CA LEU A 82 3.31 -7.95 4.37
C LEU A 82 3.41 -7.47 5.82
N ILE A 83 2.29 -7.23 6.50
CA ILE A 83 2.29 -6.84 7.92
C ILE A 83 2.88 -7.95 8.80
N ALA A 84 2.49 -9.21 8.59
CA ALA A 84 3.02 -10.34 9.37
C ALA A 84 4.52 -10.53 9.16
N THR A 85 4.98 -10.45 7.91
CA THR A 85 6.40 -10.57 7.54
C THR A 85 7.21 -9.42 8.15
N ALA A 86 6.70 -8.20 8.10
CA ALA A 86 7.32 -7.04 8.73
C ALA A 86 7.43 -7.18 10.25
N LYS A 87 6.44 -7.79 10.91
CA LYS A 87 6.46 -8.04 12.37
C LYS A 87 7.47 -9.12 12.78
N ALA A 88 7.74 -10.07 11.88
CA ALA A 88 8.65 -11.18 12.12
C ALA A 88 10.12 -10.85 11.80
N GLY A 89 10.37 -9.84 10.95
CA GLY A 89 11.72 -9.48 10.48
C GLY A 89 12.36 -8.32 11.25
N ASP A 90 13.69 -8.22 11.14
CA ASP A 90 14.48 -7.16 11.79
C ASP A 90 14.39 -5.79 11.09
N SER A 91 13.81 -5.74 9.88
CA SER A 91 13.68 -4.52 9.09
C SER A 91 12.26 -4.34 8.54
N PRO A 92 11.29 -3.93 9.39
CA PRO A 92 9.89 -3.75 8.98
C PRO A 92 9.75 -2.83 7.77
N LYS A 93 10.57 -1.77 7.68
CA LYS A 93 10.53 -0.80 6.58
C LYS A 93 10.76 -1.45 5.20
N ARG A 94 11.70 -2.40 5.11
CA ARG A 94 12.01 -3.08 3.84
C ARG A 94 10.82 -3.85 3.29
N VAL A 95 9.96 -4.37 4.17
CA VAL A 95 8.77 -5.12 3.79
C VAL A 95 7.58 -4.20 3.59
N LEU A 96 7.35 -3.26 4.51
CA LEU A 96 6.17 -2.39 4.50
C LEU A 96 6.19 -1.38 3.36
N THR A 97 7.33 -1.08 2.75
CA THR A 97 7.37 -0.24 1.54
C THR A 97 6.57 -0.81 0.38
N HIS A 98 6.33 -2.12 0.35
CA HIS A 98 5.49 -2.77 -0.66
C HIS A 98 3.98 -2.53 -0.44
N LEU A 99 3.58 -1.93 0.70
CA LEU A 99 2.20 -1.50 0.90
C LEU A 99 1.83 -0.31 0.00
N ASP A 100 2.80 0.48 -0.45
CA ASP A 100 2.56 1.62 -1.35
C ASP A 100 1.96 1.13 -2.68
N GLU A 101 2.29 -0.08 -3.11
CA GLU A 101 1.72 -0.70 -4.32
C GLU A 101 0.23 -1.05 -4.16
N LEU A 102 -0.30 -1.12 -2.94
CA LEU A 102 -1.73 -1.33 -2.71
C LEU A 102 -2.56 -0.08 -3.03
N SER A 103 -1.93 1.07 -3.29
CA SER A 103 -2.60 2.29 -3.74
C SER A 103 -3.19 2.17 -5.15
N PHE A 104 -2.80 1.17 -5.94
CA PHE A 104 -3.44 0.87 -7.24
C PHE A 104 -4.86 0.33 -7.12
N ILE A 105 -5.31 -0.06 -5.92
CA ILE A 105 -6.64 -0.61 -5.68
C ILE A 105 -7.66 0.53 -5.65
N ASP A 106 -8.65 0.46 -6.55
CA ASP A 106 -9.83 1.33 -6.45
C ASP A 106 -10.70 0.92 -5.25
N ALA A 107 -10.62 1.72 -4.18
CA ALA A 107 -11.33 1.48 -2.93
C ALA A 107 -12.86 1.52 -3.05
N GLU A 108 -13.43 2.14 -4.09
CA GLU A 108 -14.88 2.24 -4.27
C GLU A 108 -15.49 0.91 -4.74
N ILE A 109 -14.74 0.14 -5.53
CA ILE A 109 -15.18 -1.18 -6.04
C ILE A 109 -14.56 -2.36 -5.28
N PHE A 110 -13.67 -2.10 -4.32
CA PHE A 110 -12.94 -3.14 -3.61
C PHE A 110 -13.77 -3.81 -2.50
N LYS A 111 -14.14 -5.09 -2.71
CA LYS A 111 -15.01 -5.85 -1.80
C LYS A 111 -14.48 -6.02 -0.36
N HIS A 112 -13.18 -5.89 -0.14
CA HIS A 112 -12.52 -6.05 1.16
C HIS A 112 -12.11 -4.74 1.83
N ARG A 113 -12.63 -3.61 1.35
CA ARG A 113 -12.31 -2.27 1.87
C ARG A 113 -12.41 -2.19 3.40
N ASP A 114 -13.52 -2.64 3.99
CA ASP A 114 -13.74 -2.57 5.44
C ASP A 114 -12.70 -3.39 6.21
N ALA A 115 -12.26 -4.52 5.65
CA ALA A 115 -11.20 -5.33 6.24
C ALA A 115 -9.84 -4.64 6.14
N PHE A 116 -9.55 -3.94 5.04
CA PHE A 116 -8.34 -3.10 4.91
C PHE A 116 -8.34 -1.98 5.94
N VAL A 117 -9.44 -1.24 6.03
CA VAL A 117 -9.62 -0.15 7.02
C VAL A 117 -9.42 -0.69 8.43
N ALA A 118 -10.02 -1.83 8.77
CA ALA A 118 -9.87 -2.43 10.10
C ALA A 118 -8.42 -2.83 10.41
N ILE A 119 -7.72 -3.48 9.47
CA ILE A 119 -6.33 -3.91 9.64
C ILE A 119 -5.41 -2.69 9.79
N LEU A 120 -5.47 -1.73 8.86
CA LEU A 120 -4.63 -0.54 8.88
C LEU A 120 -4.93 0.33 10.13
N SER A 121 -6.21 0.46 10.50
CA SER A 121 -6.61 1.15 11.73
C SER A 121 -6.09 0.49 13.01
N ALA A 122 -5.85 -0.82 13.00
CA ALA A 122 -5.20 -1.50 14.13
C ALA A 122 -3.70 -1.18 14.18
N GLU A 123 -3.03 -1.11 13.02
CA GLU A 123 -1.61 -0.77 12.94
C GLU A 123 -1.30 0.68 13.31
N LEU A 124 -2.29 1.58 13.31
CA LEU A 124 -2.14 2.92 13.89
C LEU A 124 -1.73 2.87 15.37
N ASP A 125 -2.14 1.86 16.14
CA ASP A 125 -1.83 1.71 17.57
C ASP A 125 -0.55 0.88 17.82
N ASN A 126 0.17 0.49 16.76
CA ASN A 126 1.36 -0.35 16.86
C ASN A 126 2.49 0.39 17.61
N PRO A 127 3.21 -0.25 18.56
CA PRO A 127 4.30 0.39 19.30
C PRO A 127 5.44 0.86 18.37
N HIS A 128 5.66 0.17 17.25
CA HIS A 128 6.71 0.49 16.30
C HIS A 128 6.25 1.54 15.28
N ARG A 129 6.91 2.70 15.28
CA ARG A 129 6.53 3.88 14.47
C ARG A 129 6.38 3.60 12.97
N THR A 130 7.19 2.70 12.41
CA THR A 130 7.11 2.37 10.97
C THR A 130 5.76 1.77 10.59
N PHE A 131 5.15 0.94 11.44
CA PHE A 131 3.80 0.42 11.18
C PHE A 131 2.77 1.53 11.21
N ARG A 132 2.87 2.43 12.20
CA ARG A 132 1.98 3.60 12.28
C ARG A 132 2.11 4.49 11.05
N TYR A 133 3.33 4.71 10.56
CA TYR A 133 3.56 5.49 9.35
C TYR A 133 2.90 4.88 8.12
N TYR A 134 3.16 3.60 7.82
CA TYR A 134 2.58 2.95 6.64
C TYR A 134 1.06 2.75 6.76
N ALA A 135 0.54 2.61 7.99
CA ALA A 135 -0.89 2.67 8.21
C ALA A 135 -1.46 4.05 7.86
N ILE A 136 -0.80 5.14 8.27
CA ILE A 136 -1.22 6.51 7.94
C ILE A 136 -1.10 6.81 6.44
N SER A 137 -0.10 6.26 5.74
CA SER A 137 0.08 6.54 4.31
C SER A 137 -0.99 5.87 3.45
N LEU A 138 -1.40 4.65 3.78
CA LEU A 138 -2.33 3.87 2.95
C LEU A 138 -3.80 3.98 3.41
N LEU A 139 -4.06 4.10 4.71
CA LEU A 139 -5.43 4.11 5.24
C LEU A 139 -6.35 5.17 4.61
N PRO A 140 -5.92 6.41 4.32
CA PRO A 140 -6.78 7.43 3.73
C PRO A 140 -7.45 7.00 2.42
N ASP A 141 -6.76 6.22 1.60
CA ASP A 141 -7.27 5.76 0.31
C ASP A 141 -8.50 4.84 0.47
N PHE A 142 -8.67 4.21 1.62
CA PHE A 142 -9.74 3.25 1.90
C PHE A 142 -10.81 3.76 2.85
N ILE A 143 -10.66 4.92 3.49
CA ILE A 143 -11.67 5.47 4.42
C ILE A 143 -12.86 6.03 3.63
N ARG A 144 -14.10 5.69 4.01
CA ARG A 144 -15.31 6.37 3.51
C ARG A 144 -15.52 7.72 4.20
N GLN A 145 -16.31 8.57 3.57
CA GLN A 145 -16.67 9.87 4.15
C GLN A 145 -17.34 9.73 5.53
N ASP A 146 -18.06 8.64 5.80
CA ASP A 146 -18.78 8.35 7.05
C ASP A 146 -18.00 7.45 8.04
N ASP A 147 -16.78 7.02 7.70
CA ASP A 147 -15.91 6.19 8.56
C ASP A 147 -15.29 7.01 9.71
N THR A 148 -16.16 7.42 10.64
CA THR A 148 -15.81 8.23 11.81
C THR A 148 -14.81 7.53 12.74
N SER A 149 -14.89 6.21 12.88
CA SER A 149 -14.00 5.42 13.75
C SER A 149 -12.54 5.50 13.28
N ALA A 150 -12.28 5.17 12.02
CA ALA A 150 -10.95 5.23 11.43
C ALA A 150 -10.42 6.68 11.39
N THR A 151 -11.27 7.64 11.02
CA THR A 151 -10.94 9.06 11.05
C THR A 151 -10.55 9.54 12.46
N ASN A 152 -11.27 9.12 13.50
CA ASN A 152 -10.96 9.48 14.88
C ASN A 152 -9.66 8.84 15.37
N LYS A 153 -9.37 7.59 14.99
CA LYS A 153 -8.08 6.96 15.27
C LYS A 153 -6.92 7.72 14.61
N LEU A 154 -7.08 8.11 13.34
CA LEU A 154 -6.11 8.92 12.63
C LEU A 154 -5.90 10.27 13.32
N ARG A 155 -6.99 10.95 13.74
CA ARG A 155 -6.91 12.17 14.55
C ARG A 155 -6.19 11.98 15.88
N GLY A 156 -6.36 10.84 16.53
CA GLY A 156 -5.61 10.47 17.73
C GLY A 156 -4.08 10.45 17.52
N ARG A 157 -3.61 10.25 16.28
CA ARG A 157 -2.16 10.31 15.94
C ARG A 157 -1.59 11.72 15.85
N LEU A 158 -2.42 12.77 15.90
CA LEU A 158 -1.95 14.14 16.11
C LEU A 158 -1.29 14.35 17.48
N GLN A 159 -1.44 13.40 18.41
CA GLN A 159 -0.79 13.39 19.73
C GLN A 159 0.29 12.31 19.84
N ASP A 160 0.73 11.70 18.74
CA ASP A 160 1.78 10.68 18.76
C ASP A 160 3.10 11.25 19.32
N PRO A 161 3.88 10.49 20.11
CA PRO A 161 5.19 10.96 20.59
C PRO A 161 6.16 11.29 19.44
N ASP A 162 6.07 10.61 18.30
CA ASP A 162 6.91 10.89 17.14
C ASP A 162 6.30 12.03 16.30
N TRP A 163 7.08 13.11 16.13
CA TRP A 163 6.64 14.27 15.36
C TRP A 163 6.36 13.96 13.89
N ARG A 164 7.02 12.96 13.31
CA ARG A 164 6.78 12.54 11.93
C ARG A 164 5.39 11.93 11.80
N ILE A 165 4.98 11.13 12.79
CA ILE A 165 3.65 10.53 12.83
C ILE A 165 2.58 11.61 12.98
N ARG A 166 2.80 12.61 13.85
CA ARG A 166 1.90 13.77 13.95
C ARG A 166 1.76 14.52 12.62
N TYR A 167 2.88 14.76 11.94
CA TYR A 167 2.91 15.43 10.63
C TYR A 167 2.10 14.65 9.58
N TRP A 168 2.37 13.35 9.44
CA TRP A 168 1.69 12.52 8.44
C TRP A 168 0.21 12.33 8.77
N ALA A 169 -0.16 12.19 10.04
CA ALA A 169 -1.57 12.15 10.44
C ALA A 169 -2.30 13.45 10.08
N PHE A 170 -1.66 14.60 10.29
CA PHE A 170 -2.20 15.90 9.89
C PHE A 170 -2.40 15.99 8.37
N LYS A 171 -1.41 15.55 7.58
CA LYS A 171 -1.53 15.52 6.11
C LYS A 171 -2.65 14.59 5.65
N ALA A 172 -2.72 13.38 6.19
CA ALA A 172 -3.77 12.43 5.86
C ALA A 172 -5.18 13.00 6.17
N LEU A 173 -5.38 13.64 7.33
CA LEU A 173 -6.66 14.29 7.65
C LEU A 173 -6.95 15.49 6.75
N GLN A 174 -5.92 16.22 6.32
CA GLN A 174 -6.06 17.32 5.36
C GLN A 174 -6.54 16.80 4.01
N ASP A 175 -5.90 15.75 3.52
CA ASP A 175 -6.17 15.18 2.20
C ASP A 175 -7.57 14.54 2.15
N LEU A 176 -8.07 14.04 3.30
CA LEU A 176 -9.44 13.55 3.48
C LEU A 176 -10.50 14.66 3.67
N ASP A 177 -10.10 15.94 3.77
CA ASP A 177 -10.96 17.05 4.21
C ASP A 177 -11.66 16.78 5.56
N LYS A 178 -10.91 16.23 6.52
CA LYS A 178 -11.38 15.85 7.87
C LYS A 178 -10.69 16.60 9.01
N LEU A 179 -9.94 17.66 8.71
CA LEU A 179 -9.39 18.54 9.73
C LEU A 179 -10.51 19.33 10.42
N SER A 180 -10.56 19.26 11.73
CA SER A 180 -11.37 20.18 12.54
C SER A 180 -10.63 21.50 12.78
N SER A 181 -11.35 22.54 13.20
CA SER A 181 -10.77 23.83 13.59
C SER A 181 -9.76 23.75 14.75
N THR A 182 -9.84 22.66 15.53
CA THR A 182 -8.93 22.36 16.64
C THR A 182 -7.74 21.50 16.24
N ASP A 183 -7.77 20.85 15.08
CA ASP A 183 -6.66 20.04 14.59
C ASP A 183 -5.56 20.96 14.06
N ARG A 184 -4.42 21.00 14.75
CA ARG A 184 -3.27 21.84 14.38
C ARG A 184 -1.98 21.08 14.52
N LEU A 185 -1.12 21.24 13.53
CA LEU A 185 0.27 20.85 13.65
C LEU A 185 1.05 21.91 14.43
N SER A 186 1.93 21.47 15.32
CA SER A 186 2.78 22.42 16.06
C SER A 186 3.78 23.11 15.12
N VAL A 187 4.13 24.37 15.42
CA VAL A 187 5.14 25.12 14.63
C VAL A 187 6.48 24.38 14.55
N PRO A 188 7.00 23.76 15.64
CA PRO A 188 8.20 22.94 15.56
C PRO A 188 8.08 21.76 14.60
N ASP A 189 6.95 21.06 14.58
CA ASP A 189 6.75 19.92 13.67
C ASP A 189 6.71 20.38 12.21
N MET A 190 6.06 21.52 11.94
CA MET A 190 6.03 22.14 10.61
C MET A 190 7.42 22.62 10.15
N LEU A 191 8.26 23.13 11.04
CA LEU A 191 9.63 23.50 10.71
C LEU A 191 10.49 22.26 10.43
N ARG A 192 10.37 21.23 11.27
CA ARG A 192 11.09 19.95 11.09
C ARG A 192 10.72 19.28 9.77
N SER A 193 9.46 19.29 9.37
CA SER A 193 9.02 18.67 8.09
C SER A 193 9.61 19.35 6.85
N LYS A 194 10.03 20.62 6.96
CA LYS A 194 10.70 21.36 5.88
C LYS A 194 12.21 21.14 5.84
N LEU A 195 12.81 20.71 6.95
CA LEU A 195 14.26 20.63 7.12
C LEU A 195 14.79 19.18 7.14
N VAL A 196 13.93 18.19 7.37
CA VAL A 196 14.30 16.79 7.56
C VAL A 196 13.46 15.91 6.65
N ASN A 197 14.08 14.88 6.06
CA ASN A 197 13.35 13.85 5.32
C ASN A 197 12.32 13.15 6.24
N THR A 198 11.05 13.35 5.94
CA THR A 198 9.88 12.88 6.71
C THR A 198 9.61 11.39 6.55
N ILE A 199 10.29 10.71 5.61
CA ILE A 199 10.09 9.30 5.23
C ILE A 199 11.20 8.39 5.83
N ASN A 200 12.26 8.98 6.40
CA ASN A 200 13.34 8.21 7.02
C ASN A 200 13.07 7.86 8.48
N PHE A 201 12.32 6.78 8.67
CA PHE A 201 12.27 5.99 9.90
C PHE A 201 13.45 5.01 9.89
N GLN A 202 14.59 5.41 10.47
CA GLN A 202 15.68 4.49 10.81
C GLN A 202 15.31 3.62 12.01
#